data_AF-A0A1V5B8A4-F1
#
_entry.id   AF-A0A1V5B8A4-F1
#
_cell.length_a   1.000
_cell.length_b   1.000
_cell.length_c   1.000
_cell.angle_alpha   90.00
_cell.angle_beta   90.00
_cell.angle_gamma   90.00
#
_symmetry.space_group_name_H-M   'P 1'
#
loop_
_entity.id
_entity.type
_entity.pdbx_description
1 polymer ?
#
loop_
_entity_poly.entity_id
_entity_poly.type
_entity_poly.pdbx_seq_one_letter_code
_entity_poly.pdbx_strand_id
1 'polypeptide(L)'
;MKLIALIVCFTLSVCLMPSVVAAEEMASDQTYVPPVASETDRMDLLAFLEDARNFALSNGTEDALKAFNDPNGEFVKGERYIFAYDFKGTLLAHPYLHKLIGRNNLDLADPNGVHYVKNLMEIAKTGQGFALNVYPNPNKSNQTQLKLLYVVKIDDNLWIGSGIYLPGQAPLFSFEDQRALREFVDEAKDYAQQNGKEKALQLFNDPSGQFIKEDLYIFAYDYSGNVLSLPFQPELLGKNRLDARDANAVAFVRDNLQLAAAGGGQTYYLYPNPDKDMREELKLSYTAKVDDSWWLGSGIFSSSSSSHNASAMKPTSREELKTFVDEAYSYALVTSREKALSDFMDQSGSWVRGDVYIFAQDFNGTSLCLPYLPDAVGTNRLDLQNDQGVYINQEMRAIAMNGSGYYEYTWTNPITNQSEPKVSYVTRVDDSWWLGAGIYKT
;
A
#
# COMPACT_ATOMS: atom_id res chain seq x y z
N MET A 1 63.40 55.49 0.17
CA MET A 1 61.99 55.05 0.07
C MET A 1 61.89 53.63 0.63
N LYS A 2 61.33 53.46 1.82
CA LYS A 2 61.01 52.15 2.42
C LYS A 2 59.50 51.97 2.33
N LEU A 3 59.03 50.93 1.64
CA LEU A 3 57.61 50.62 1.45
C LEU A 3 57.15 49.70 2.58
N ILE A 4 56.12 50.11 3.32
CA ILE A 4 55.44 49.34 4.36
C ILE A 4 54.36 48.51 3.67
N ALA A 5 54.41 47.18 3.82
CA ALA A 5 53.34 46.28 3.38
C ALA A 5 52.38 46.04 4.55
N LEU A 6 51.15 46.52 4.40
CA LEU A 6 50.04 46.32 5.34
C LEU A 6 49.31 45.02 4.96
N ILE A 7 49.36 44.01 5.83
CA ILE A 7 48.59 42.77 5.67
C ILE A 7 47.23 43.00 6.36
N VAL A 8 46.15 43.02 5.57
CA VAL A 8 44.77 43.05 6.05
C VAL A 8 44.24 41.62 6.05
N CYS A 9 44.01 41.06 7.23
CA CYS A 9 43.32 39.79 7.42
C CYS A 9 41.80 40.00 7.26
N PHE A 10 41.19 39.40 6.24
CA PHE A 10 39.74 39.26 6.13
C PHE A 10 39.31 37.95 6.82
N THR A 11 38.62 38.04 7.97
CA THR A 11 37.90 36.90 8.54
C THR A 11 36.57 36.74 7.80
N LEU A 12 36.50 35.75 6.92
CA LEU A 12 35.26 35.33 6.26
C LEU A 12 34.37 34.62 7.28
N SER A 13 33.38 35.32 7.83
CA SER A 13 32.29 34.69 8.60
C SER A 13 31.30 34.08 7.61
N VAL A 14 31.42 32.77 7.34
CA VAL A 14 30.44 32.03 6.55
C VAL A 14 29.20 31.83 7.42
N CYS A 15 28.19 32.69 7.27
CA CYS A 15 26.85 32.41 7.75
C CYS A 15 26.28 31.25 6.92
N LEU A 16 26.32 30.04 7.46
CA LEU A 16 25.54 28.90 6.99
C LEU A 16 24.06 29.21 7.24
N MET A 17 23.39 29.79 6.24
CA MET A 17 21.94 29.81 6.20
C MET A 17 21.49 28.36 5.91
N PRO A 18 20.68 27.71 6.75
CA PRO A 18 20.11 26.41 6.41
C PRO A 18 19.34 26.55 5.08
N SER A 19 19.47 25.55 4.21
CA SER A 19 18.71 25.52 2.97
C SER A 19 17.22 25.56 3.26
N VAL A 20 16.44 26.19 2.39
CA VAL A 20 14.97 26.26 2.53
C VAL A 20 14.36 24.87 2.71
N VAL A 21 14.93 23.85 2.05
CA VAL A 21 14.56 22.43 2.19
C VAL A 21 14.77 21.91 3.62
N ALA A 22 15.93 22.18 4.23
CA ALA A 22 16.19 21.75 5.62
C ALA A 22 15.29 22.49 6.62
N ALA A 23 14.93 23.74 6.35
CA ALA A 23 13.99 24.50 7.17
C ALA A 23 12.53 23.98 7.03
N GLU A 24 12.12 23.56 5.82
CA GLU A 24 10.81 22.95 5.55
C GLU A 24 10.70 21.53 6.15
N GLU A 25 11.74 20.70 6.02
CA GLU A 25 11.81 19.38 6.68
C GLU A 25 11.73 19.51 8.20
N MET A 26 12.53 20.41 8.80
CA MET A 26 12.49 20.67 10.24
C MET A 26 11.13 21.21 10.73
N ALA A 27 10.45 22.04 9.94
CA ALA A 27 9.11 22.55 10.29
C ALA A 27 8.02 21.46 10.15
N SER A 28 8.14 20.60 9.13
CA SER A 28 7.22 19.46 8.94
C SER A 28 7.37 18.42 10.05
N ASP A 29 8.60 18.19 10.53
CA ASP A 29 8.87 17.21 11.58
C ASP A 29 8.33 17.64 12.95
N GLN A 30 8.30 18.94 13.26
CA GLN A 30 7.69 19.44 14.51
C GLN A 30 6.15 19.41 14.51
N THR A 31 5.50 19.16 13.37
CA THR A 31 4.03 19.27 13.22
C THR A 31 3.33 17.95 12.89
N TYR A 32 4.05 16.83 12.82
CA TYR A 32 3.44 15.52 12.58
C TYR A 32 2.41 15.17 13.65
N VAL A 33 1.21 14.85 13.20
CA VAL A 33 0.12 14.35 14.04
C VAL A 33 -0.16 12.92 13.61
N PRO A 34 -0.02 11.92 14.53
CA PRO A 34 -0.34 10.54 14.20
C PRO A 34 -1.80 10.43 13.74
N PRO A 35 -2.08 9.67 12.66
CA PRO A 35 -3.45 9.50 12.18
C PRO A 35 -4.20 8.57 13.13
N VAL A 36 -4.86 9.16 14.12
CA VAL A 36 -5.59 8.45 15.18
C VAL A 36 -7.07 8.81 15.13
N ALA A 37 -7.94 7.79 15.17
CA ALA A 37 -9.37 8.00 15.31
C ALA A 37 -9.72 8.54 16.70
N SER A 38 -10.71 9.44 16.80
CA SER A 38 -11.23 9.82 18.11
C SER A 38 -11.84 8.60 18.82
N GLU A 39 -11.80 8.58 20.16
CA GLU A 39 -12.42 7.50 20.93
C GLU A 39 -13.91 7.36 20.62
N THR A 40 -14.62 8.49 20.45
CA THR A 40 -16.02 8.52 20.05
C THR A 40 -16.24 7.86 18.69
N ASP A 41 -15.45 8.20 17.66
CA ASP A 41 -15.61 7.62 16.33
C ASP A 41 -15.34 6.11 16.34
N ARG A 42 -14.36 5.67 17.14
CA ARG A 42 -14.07 4.25 17.37
C ARG A 42 -15.23 3.55 18.06
N MET A 43 -15.78 4.12 19.13
CA MET A 43 -16.93 3.55 19.83
C MET A 43 -18.17 3.46 18.94
N ASP A 44 -18.46 4.50 18.16
CA ASP A 44 -19.56 4.51 17.20
C ASP A 44 -19.37 3.44 16.12
N LEU A 45 -18.14 3.26 15.62
CA LEU A 45 -17.83 2.20 14.64
C LEU A 45 -18.06 0.80 15.23
N LEU A 46 -17.62 0.57 16.47
CA LEU A 46 -17.83 -0.69 17.17
C LEU A 46 -19.33 -0.98 17.36
N ALA A 47 -20.09 0.00 17.84
CA ALA A 47 -21.53 -0.14 18.03
C ALA A 47 -22.25 -0.43 16.71
N PHE A 48 -21.92 0.31 15.65
CA PHE A 48 -22.50 0.11 14.32
C PHE A 48 -22.25 -1.30 13.77
N LEU A 49 -21.05 -1.86 13.99
CA LEU A 49 -20.73 -3.21 13.55
C LEU A 49 -21.38 -4.29 14.43
N GLU A 50 -21.52 -4.05 15.72
CA GLU A 50 -22.21 -4.97 16.62
C GLU A 50 -23.72 -5.04 16.34
N ASP A 51 -24.36 -3.92 15.99
CA ASP A 51 -25.75 -3.91 15.52
C ASP A 51 -25.91 -4.75 14.24
N ALA A 52 -25.00 -4.60 13.28
CA ALA A 52 -24.99 -5.41 12.05
C ALA A 52 -24.76 -6.91 12.33
N ARG A 53 -23.86 -7.23 13.26
CA ARG A 53 -23.63 -8.61 13.69
C ARG A 53 -24.86 -9.21 14.34
N ASN A 54 -25.50 -8.48 15.25
CA ASN A 54 -26.73 -8.94 15.92
C ASN A 54 -27.87 -9.13 14.92
N PHE A 55 -28.00 -8.24 13.94
CA PHE A 55 -28.95 -8.39 12.84
C PHE A 55 -28.68 -9.67 12.04
N ALA A 56 -27.43 -9.94 11.67
CA ALA A 56 -27.07 -11.14 10.92
C ALA A 56 -27.34 -12.43 11.71
N LEU A 57 -27.02 -12.44 13.01
CA LEU A 57 -27.28 -13.59 13.88
C LEU A 57 -28.77 -13.85 14.11
N SER A 58 -29.59 -12.79 14.13
CA SER A 58 -31.03 -12.89 14.42
C SER A 58 -31.87 -13.21 13.19
N ASN A 59 -31.50 -12.69 12.02
CA ASN A 59 -32.28 -12.80 10.79
C ASN A 59 -31.70 -13.82 9.79
N GLY A 60 -30.46 -14.28 10.02
CA GLY A 60 -29.75 -15.18 9.12
C GLY A 60 -29.04 -14.46 7.97
N THR A 61 -28.12 -15.17 7.33
CA THR A 61 -27.20 -14.62 6.32
C THR A 61 -27.92 -13.99 5.13
N GLU A 62 -28.95 -14.62 4.58
CA GLU A 62 -29.60 -14.14 3.35
C GLU A 62 -30.22 -12.74 3.55
N ASP A 63 -30.97 -12.55 4.62
CA ASP A 63 -31.62 -11.27 4.91
C ASP A 63 -30.62 -10.21 5.38
N ALA A 64 -29.55 -10.63 6.08
CA ALA A 64 -28.42 -9.76 6.41
C ALA A 64 -27.74 -9.20 5.15
N LEU A 65 -27.40 -10.06 4.18
CA LEU A 65 -26.76 -9.63 2.95
C LEU A 65 -27.66 -8.72 2.12
N LYS A 66 -28.99 -8.93 2.10
CA LYS A 66 -29.93 -8.00 1.46
C LYS A 66 -29.89 -6.63 2.14
N ALA A 67 -29.92 -6.58 3.47
CA ALA A 67 -29.88 -5.34 4.23
C ALA A 67 -28.55 -4.58 4.04
N PHE A 68 -27.41 -5.29 4.02
CA PHE A 68 -26.09 -4.70 3.81
C PHE A 68 -25.88 -4.21 2.37
N ASN A 69 -26.62 -4.75 1.40
CA ASN A 69 -26.57 -4.31 0.01
C ASN A 69 -27.41 -3.06 -0.28
N ASP A 70 -28.31 -2.65 0.61
CA ASP A 70 -29.15 -1.47 0.41
C ASP A 70 -28.37 -0.17 0.72
N PRO A 71 -28.04 0.66 -0.28
CA PRO A 71 -27.34 1.93 -0.05
C PRO A 71 -28.15 2.97 0.74
N ASN A 72 -29.47 2.76 0.89
CA ASN A 72 -30.36 3.62 1.67
C ASN A 72 -30.84 2.94 2.97
N GLY A 73 -30.30 1.76 3.28
CA GLY A 73 -30.68 0.97 4.46
C GLY A 73 -30.03 1.45 5.76
N GLU A 74 -30.41 0.83 6.88
CA GLU A 74 -29.90 1.18 8.21
C GLU A 74 -28.40 0.89 8.41
N PHE A 75 -27.84 0.02 7.57
CA PHE A 75 -26.41 -0.36 7.56
C PHE A 75 -25.55 0.55 6.67
N VAL A 76 -26.03 1.78 6.43
CA VAL A 76 -25.31 2.89 5.82
C VAL A 76 -25.55 4.16 6.63
N LYS A 77 -24.49 4.74 7.20
CA LYS A 77 -24.56 5.97 8.03
C LYS A 77 -23.38 6.90 7.74
N GLY A 78 -23.64 7.90 6.89
CA GLY A 78 -22.60 8.82 6.43
C GLY A 78 -21.53 8.08 5.62
N GLU A 79 -20.28 8.10 6.07
CA GLU A 79 -19.19 7.36 5.44
C GLU A 79 -19.05 5.90 5.91
N ARG A 80 -19.79 5.51 6.96
CA ARG A 80 -19.78 4.15 7.52
C ARG A 80 -20.81 3.29 6.80
N TYR A 81 -20.39 2.10 6.39
CA TYR A 81 -21.26 1.11 5.76
C TYR A 81 -20.76 -0.30 6.06
N ILE A 82 -21.66 -1.27 6.05
CA ILE A 82 -21.30 -2.68 6.22
C ILE A 82 -20.89 -3.27 4.88
N PHE A 83 -19.74 -3.93 4.86
CA PHE A 83 -19.36 -4.87 3.81
C PHE A 83 -19.24 -6.27 4.41
N ALA A 84 -19.48 -7.30 3.59
CA ALA A 84 -19.49 -8.69 4.02
C ALA A 84 -18.69 -9.57 3.07
N TYR A 85 -17.94 -10.51 3.62
CA TYR A 85 -17.08 -11.44 2.88
C TYR A 85 -17.19 -12.85 3.48
N ASP A 86 -16.86 -13.84 2.66
CA ASP A 86 -16.53 -15.18 3.16
C ASP A 86 -15.04 -15.32 3.52
N PHE A 87 -14.68 -16.46 4.12
CA PHE A 87 -13.29 -16.81 4.45
C PHE A 87 -12.48 -17.35 3.26
N LYS A 88 -13.02 -17.29 2.04
CA LYS A 88 -12.25 -17.44 0.80
C LYS A 88 -11.86 -16.08 0.24
N GLY A 89 -12.40 -14.98 0.77
CA GLY A 89 -12.21 -13.62 0.29
C GLY A 89 -13.20 -13.19 -0.80
N THR A 90 -14.30 -13.92 -0.96
CA THR A 90 -15.37 -13.55 -1.89
C THR A 90 -16.28 -12.49 -1.27
N LEU A 91 -16.50 -11.38 -1.99
CA LEU A 91 -17.41 -10.33 -1.54
C LEU A 91 -18.87 -10.80 -1.61
N LEU A 92 -19.58 -10.72 -0.49
CA LEU A 92 -20.96 -11.17 -0.35
C LEU A 92 -21.98 -10.02 -0.31
N ALA A 93 -21.60 -8.88 0.28
CA ALA A 93 -22.42 -7.68 0.26
C ALA A 93 -21.55 -6.41 0.34
N HIS A 94 -21.97 -5.38 -0.39
CA HIS A 94 -21.41 -4.04 -0.31
C HIS A 94 -22.42 -3.05 -0.91
N PRO A 95 -22.81 -1.96 -0.23
CA PRO A 95 -23.92 -1.11 -0.67
C PRO A 95 -23.66 -0.35 -1.98
N TYR A 96 -22.39 -0.08 -2.29
CA TYR A 96 -21.98 0.65 -3.50
C TYR A 96 -21.26 -0.18 -4.57
N LEU A 97 -20.64 -1.31 -4.21
CA LEU A 97 -19.80 -2.12 -5.11
C LEU A 97 -20.54 -3.39 -5.56
N HIS A 98 -21.81 -3.26 -5.94
CA HIS A 98 -22.66 -4.41 -6.32
C HIS A 98 -22.06 -5.25 -7.45
N LYS A 99 -21.33 -4.63 -8.38
CA LYS A 99 -20.65 -5.32 -9.49
C LYS A 99 -19.53 -6.27 -9.03
N LEU A 100 -19.02 -6.11 -7.81
CA LEU A 100 -17.97 -6.96 -7.25
C LEU A 100 -18.55 -8.11 -6.40
N ILE A 101 -19.86 -8.17 -6.15
CA ILE A 101 -20.45 -9.26 -5.39
C ILE A 101 -20.21 -10.59 -6.13
N GLY A 102 -19.68 -11.58 -5.42
CA GLY A 102 -19.27 -12.87 -5.96
C GLY A 102 -17.81 -12.93 -6.45
N ARG A 103 -17.10 -11.78 -6.53
CA ARG A 103 -15.67 -11.73 -6.86
C ARG A 103 -14.81 -12.07 -5.65
N ASN A 104 -13.76 -12.85 -5.86
CA ASN A 104 -12.69 -13.03 -4.89
C ASN A 104 -11.76 -11.81 -4.89
N ASN A 105 -11.59 -11.17 -3.73
CA ASN A 105 -10.86 -9.91 -3.60
C ASN A 105 -9.54 -10.02 -2.81
N LEU A 106 -9.01 -11.24 -2.62
CA LEU A 106 -7.73 -11.42 -1.93
C LEU A 106 -6.54 -10.80 -2.69
N ASP A 107 -6.71 -10.57 -3.98
CA ASP A 107 -5.73 -9.96 -4.87
C ASP A 107 -5.70 -8.43 -4.78
N LEU A 108 -6.75 -7.80 -4.24
CA LEU A 108 -6.81 -6.35 -4.14
C LEU A 108 -5.72 -5.82 -3.21
N ALA A 109 -5.03 -4.78 -3.66
CA ALA A 109 -3.97 -4.10 -2.93
C ALA A 109 -4.24 -2.60 -2.88
N ASP A 110 -3.76 -1.95 -1.83
CA ASP A 110 -3.72 -0.50 -1.76
C ASP A 110 -2.47 0.07 -2.48
N PRO A 111 -2.33 1.41 -2.61
CA PRO A 111 -1.19 2.05 -3.28
C PRO A 111 0.21 1.76 -2.69
N ASN A 112 0.33 1.07 -1.55
CA ASN A 112 1.62 0.62 -1.03
C ASN A 112 1.74 -0.91 -1.02
N GLY A 113 0.91 -1.59 -1.81
CA GLY A 113 0.94 -3.04 -1.96
C GLY A 113 0.35 -3.81 -0.77
N VAL A 114 -0.41 -3.18 0.12
CA VAL A 114 -1.05 -3.89 1.24
C VAL A 114 -2.30 -4.60 0.75
N HIS A 115 -2.29 -5.94 0.81
CA HIS A 115 -3.43 -6.80 0.46
C HIS A 115 -4.53 -6.75 1.54
N TYR A 116 -5.26 -5.65 1.59
CA TYR A 116 -6.14 -5.32 2.72
C TYR A 116 -7.25 -6.34 2.94
N VAL A 117 -7.85 -6.94 1.91
CA VAL A 117 -8.89 -7.98 2.10
C VAL A 117 -8.29 -9.24 2.72
N LYS A 118 -7.09 -9.64 2.28
CA LYS A 118 -6.35 -10.77 2.87
C LYS A 118 -6.04 -10.49 4.34
N ASN A 119 -5.51 -9.31 4.67
CA ASN A 119 -5.18 -8.93 6.05
C ASN A 119 -6.42 -8.92 6.94
N LEU A 120 -7.51 -8.30 6.49
CA LEU A 120 -8.79 -8.24 7.22
C LEU A 120 -9.39 -9.64 7.44
N MET A 121 -9.31 -10.52 6.44
CA MET A 121 -9.76 -11.90 6.57
C MET A 121 -8.96 -12.66 7.63
N GLU A 122 -7.63 -12.52 7.69
CA GLU A 122 -6.82 -13.15 8.73
C GLU A 122 -7.17 -12.64 10.14
N ILE A 123 -7.45 -11.34 10.28
CA ILE A 123 -7.95 -10.77 11.54
C ILE A 123 -9.30 -11.36 11.91
N ALA A 124 -10.24 -11.42 10.96
CA ALA A 124 -11.58 -11.99 11.17
C ALA A 124 -11.51 -13.48 11.59
N LYS A 125 -10.54 -14.27 11.10
CA LYS A 125 -10.35 -15.67 11.55
C LYS A 125 -10.09 -15.78 13.04
N THR A 126 -9.51 -14.74 13.65
CA THR A 126 -9.26 -14.67 15.11
C THR A 126 -10.45 -14.11 15.91
N GLY A 127 -11.55 -13.78 15.23
CA GLY A 127 -12.79 -13.30 15.84
C GLY A 127 -13.09 -11.85 15.45
N GLN A 128 -12.23 -10.91 15.79
CA GLN A 128 -12.42 -9.49 15.49
C GLN A 128 -11.15 -8.67 15.66
N GLY A 129 -11.07 -7.51 15.03
CA GLY A 129 -9.94 -6.61 15.22
C GLY A 129 -9.96 -5.36 14.33
N PHE A 130 -9.03 -4.46 14.62
CA PHE A 130 -8.80 -3.25 13.83
C PHE A 130 -7.66 -3.48 12.83
N ALA A 131 -7.75 -2.83 11.68
CA ALA A 131 -6.65 -2.73 10.71
C ALA A 131 -6.69 -1.39 9.99
N LEU A 132 -5.55 -1.00 9.44
CA LEU A 132 -5.40 0.20 8.63
C LEU A 132 -5.21 -0.19 7.16
N ASN A 133 -5.79 0.59 6.25
CA ASN A 133 -5.45 0.53 4.83
C ASN A 133 -5.58 1.89 4.17
N VAL A 134 -4.96 2.06 3.02
CA VAL A 134 -5.10 3.26 2.20
C VAL A 134 -6.24 3.04 1.19
N TYR A 135 -7.26 3.89 1.19
CA TYR A 135 -8.49 3.65 0.40
C TYR A 135 -9.08 4.93 -0.21
N PRO A 136 -9.72 4.86 -1.39
CA PRO A 136 -10.39 6.03 -2.00
C PRO A 136 -11.59 6.49 -1.17
N ASN A 137 -11.63 7.78 -0.78
CA ASN A 137 -12.76 8.35 -0.05
C ASN A 137 -13.82 8.93 -1.00
N PRO A 138 -15.00 8.29 -1.15
CA PRO A 138 -16.04 8.77 -2.06
C PRO A 138 -16.59 10.15 -1.70
N ASN A 139 -16.55 10.53 -0.42
CA ASN A 139 -16.98 11.85 0.05
C ASN A 139 -15.97 12.97 -0.25
N LYS A 140 -14.75 12.62 -0.69
CA LYS A 140 -13.70 13.55 -1.12
C LYS A 140 -13.28 13.33 -2.56
N SER A 141 -14.24 13.12 -3.46
CA SER A 141 -13.97 12.89 -4.88
C SER A 141 -12.99 11.74 -5.15
N ASN A 142 -13.07 10.67 -4.33
CA ASN A 142 -12.19 9.50 -4.37
C ASN A 142 -10.70 9.81 -4.11
N GLN A 143 -10.39 10.93 -3.45
CA GLN A 143 -9.05 11.14 -2.91
C GLN A 143 -8.69 9.99 -1.98
N THR A 144 -7.53 9.41 -2.19
CA THR A 144 -6.97 8.37 -1.35
C THR A 144 -6.74 8.90 0.06
N GLN A 145 -7.14 8.16 1.09
CA GLN A 145 -6.90 8.48 2.50
C GLN A 145 -6.63 7.22 3.32
N LEU A 146 -5.97 7.37 4.47
CA LEU A 146 -5.86 6.27 5.43
C LEU A 146 -7.23 6.01 6.07
N LYS A 147 -7.62 4.75 6.15
CA LYS A 147 -8.89 4.30 6.71
C LYS A 147 -8.63 3.30 7.82
N LEU A 148 -9.28 3.51 8.97
CA LEU A 148 -9.33 2.56 10.07
C LEU A 148 -10.55 1.66 9.88
N LEU A 149 -10.31 0.36 9.75
CA LEU A 149 -11.31 -0.67 9.60
C LEU A 149 -11.48 -1.44 10.90
N TYR A 150 -12.70 -1.87 11.18
CA TYR A 150 -13.00 -2.87 12.19
C TYR A 150 -13.74 -4.04 11.53
N VAL A 151 -13.34 -5.26 11.85
CA VAL A 151 -13.94 -6.49 11.30
C VAL A 151 -14.34 -7.44 12.41
N VAL A 152 -15.43 -8.18 12.18
CA VAL A 152 -15.95 -9.18 13.11
C VAL A 152 -16.43 -10.42 12.36
N LYS A 153 -16.06 -11.59 12.88
CA LYS A 153 -16.59 -12.90 12.48
C LYS A 153 -18.03 -13.07 12.98
N ILE A 154 -18.92 -13.44 12.07
CA ILE A 154 -20.30 -13.80 12.39
C ILE A 154 -20.38 -15.30 12.68
N ASP A 155 -19.88 -16.10 11.74
CA ASP A 155 -19.83 -17.56 11.80
C ASP A 155 -18.66 -18.09 10.96
N ASP A 156 -18.59 -19.40 10.69
CA ASP A 156 -17.49 -20.02 9.92
C ASP A 156 -17.48 -19.68 8.42
N ASN A 157 -18.54 -19.06 7.90
CA ASN A 157 -18.69 -18.70 6.49
C ASN A 157 -18.74 -17.18 6.25
N LEU A 158 -19.02 -16.37 7.27
CA LEU A 158 -19.29 -14.95 7.14
C LEU A 158 -18.48 -14.11 8.14
N TRP A 159 -17.85 -13.06 7.62
CA TRP A 159 -17.35 -11.94 8.41
C TRP A 159 -17.78 -10.62 7.78
N ILE A 160 -17.94 -9.61 8.62
CA ILE A 160 -18.35 -8.27 8.21
C ILE A 160 -17.33 -7.23 8.66
N GLY A 161 -17.35 -6.07 8.01
CA GLY A 161 -16.53 -4.94 8.38
C GLY A 161 -17.16 -3.60 8.04
N SER A 162 -16.62 -2.56 8.65
CA SER A 162 -16.88 -1.15 8.36
C SER A 162 -15.62 -0.36 8.72
N GLY A 163 -15.60 0.93 8.40
CA GLY A 163 -14.46 1.77 8.77
C GLY A 163 -14.77 3.25 8.70
N ILE A 164 -13.78 4.02 9.14
CA ILE A 164 -13.78 5.49 9.20
C ILE A 164 -12.50 6.02 8.56
N TYR A 165 -12.60 7.17 7.88
CA TYR A 165 -11.41 7.80 7.30
C TYR A 165 -10.68 8.63 8.35
N LEU A 166 -9.37 8.47 8.42
CA LEU A 166 -8.54 9.19 9.37
C LEU A 166 -8.17 10.58 8.82
N PRO A 167 -7.94 11.57 9.70
CA PRO A 167 -7.43 12.86 9.28
C PRO A 167 -6.00 12.74 8.74
N GLY A 168 -5.59 13.72 7.93
CA GLY A 168 -4.25 13.79 7.35
C GLY A 168 -4.19 13.37 5.88
N GLN A 169 -2.98 13.43 5.33
CA GLN A 169 -2.67 13.00 3.97
C GLN A 169 -2.56 11.47 3.91
N ALA A 170 -2.77 10.90 2.72
CA ALA A 170 -2.55 9.48 2.53
C ALA A 170 -1.06 9.16 2.68
N PRO A 171 -0.68 8.17 3.48
CA PRO A 171 0.70 7.75 3.62
C PRO A 171 1.09 6.94 2.37
N LEU A 172 1.86 7.54 1.47
CA LEU A 172 2.36 6.89 0.26
C LEU A 172 3.86 6.68 0.38
N PHE A 173 4.30 5.44 0.21
CA PHE A 173 5.69 5.03 0.32
C PHE A 173 6.26 4.79 -1.08
N SER A 174 7.46 5.29 -1.36
CA SER A 174 8.07 5.14 -2.67
C SER A 174 8.36 3.66 -3.00
N PHE A 175 8.40 3.33 -4.29
CA PHE A 175 8.78 1.98 -4.73
C PHE A 175 10.20 1.62 -4.30
N GLU A 176 11.11 2.60 -4.25
CA GLU A 176 12.47 2.45 -3.76
C GLU A 176 12.48 2.08 -2.27
N ASP A 177 11.78 2.83 -1.42
CA ASP A 177 11.71 2.56 0.01
C ASP A 177 11.07 1.19 0.29
N GLN A 178 9.98 0.87 -0.42
CA GLN A 178 9.33 -0.43 -0.27
C GLN A 178 10.21 -1.59 -0.74
N ARG A 179 11.02 -1.40 -1.80
CA ARG A 179 11.99 -2.40 -2.26
C ARG A 179 13.10 -2.57 -1.25
N ALA A 180 13.72 -1.48 -0.80
CA ALA A 180 14.78 -1.50 0.21
C ALA A 180 14.31 -2.19 1.49
N LEU A 181 13.07 -1.93 1.92
CA LEU A 181 12.43 -2.64 3.03
C LEU A 181 12.35 -4.15 2.79
N ARG A 182 11.82 -4.59 1.63
CA ARG A 182 11.70 -6.02 1.30
C ARG A 182 13.07 -6.71 1.24
N GLU A 183 14.02 -6.12 0.51
CA GLU A 183 15.38 -6.63 0.39
C GLU A 183 16.06 -6.77 1.76
N PHE A 184 15.89 -5.79 2.65
CA PHE A 184 16.47 -5.84 4.00
C PHE A 184 15.90 -6.96 4.87
N VAL A 185 14.59 -7.21 4.77
CA VAL A 185 13.93 -8.32 5.47
C VAL A 185 14.34 -9.66 4.90
N ASP A 186 14.42 -9.78 3.57
CA ASP A 186 14.85 -11.00 2.88
C ASP A 186 16.32 -11.32 3.20
N GLU A 187 17.21 -10.32 3.21
CA GLU A 187 18.61 -10.49 3.63
C GLU A 187 18.70 -11.01 5.07
N ALA A 188 17.93 -10.43 6.00
CA ALA A 188 17.90 -10.88 7.39
C ALA A 188 17.38 -12.32 7.50
N LYS A 189 16.31 -12.66 6.78
CA LYS A 189 15.76 -14.02 6.74
C LYS A 189 16.78 -15.01 6.19
N ASP A 190 17.42 -14.71 5.05
CA ASP A 190 18.42 -15.57 4.45
C ASP A 190 19.62 -15.76 5.37
N TYR A 191 20.08 -14.68 6.02
CA TYR A 191 21.13 -14.77 7.02
C TYR A 191 20.74 -15.70 8.16
N ALA A 192 19.52 -15.57 8.69
CA ALA A 192 19.01 -16.41 9.78
C ALA A 192 18.91 -17.89 9.38
N GLN A 193 18.45 -18.18 8.17
CA GLN A 193 18.36 -19.55 7.66
C GLN A 193 19.74 -20.18 7.44
N GLN A 194 20.74 -19.40 7.03
CA GLN A 194 22.10 -19.88 6.79
C GLN A 194 22.94 -20.01 8.08
N ASN A 195 22.71 -19.15 9.06
CA ASN A 195 23.58 -19.02 10.23
C ASN A 195 22.95 -19.52 11.54
N GLY A 196 21.66 -19.82 11.54
CA GLY A 196 20.91 -20.23 12.72
C GLY A 196 20.37 -19.06 13.54
N LYS A 197 19.33 -19.35 14.31
CA LYS A 197 18.52 -18.38 15.07
C LYS A 197 19.34 -17.58 16.08
N GLU A 198 20.16 -18.24 16.89
CA GLU A 198 20.90 -17.59 17.98
C GLU A 198 21.88 -16.54 17.45
N LYS A 199 22.64 -16.89 16.39
CA LYS A 199 23.61 -15.98 15.77
C LYS A 199 22.92 -14.82 15.05
N ALA A 200 21.76 -15.07 14.44
CA ALA A 200 20.95 -14.02 13.81
C ALA A 200 20.41 -13.03 14.85
N LEU A 201 19.76 -13.53 15.91
CA LEU A 201 19.20 -12.69 16.97
C LEU A 201 20.26 -11.87 17.71
N GLN A 202 21.50 -12.37 17.83
CA GLN A 202 22.60 -11.57 18.37
C GLN A 202 22.89 -10.34 17.52
N LEU A 203 22.90 -10.48 16.19
CA LEU A 203 23.15 -9.36 15.28
C LEU A 203 21.93 -8.43 15.13
N PHE A 204 20.72 -8.97 15.12
CA PHE A 204 19.50 -8.16 15.00
C PHE A 204 19.25 -7.29 16.24
N ASN A 205 19.76 -7.70 17.40
CA ASN A 205 19.69 -6.93 18.65
C ASN A 205 20.87 -5.99 18.89
N ASP A 206 21.84 -5.90 17.96
CA ASP A 206 22.90 -4.90 18.02
C ASP A 206 22.40 -3.59 17.35
N PRO A 207 22.07 -2.53 18.11
CA PRO A 207 21.58 -1.27 17.54
C PRO A 207 22.66 -0.49 16.75
N SER A 208 23.91 -0.97 16.77
CA SER A 208 25.02 -0.46 15.95
C SER A 208 25.49 -1.44 14.88
N GLY A 209 24.78 -2.56 14.73
CA GLY A 209 25.15 -3.66 13.84
C GLY A 209 24.69 -3.46 12.39
N GLN A 210 25.06 -4.42 11.54
CA GLN A 210 24.76 -4.38 10.09
C GLN A 210 23.26 -4.47 9.74
N PHE A 211 22.42 -4.92 10.70
CA PHE A 211 20.96 -5.00 10.54
C PHE A 211 20.25 -3.77 11.11
N ILE A 212 20.90 -2.61 10.97
CA ILE A 212 20.38 -1.27 11.20
C ILE A 212 20.78 -0.41 9.99
N LYS A 213 19.81 0.14 9.25
CA LYS A 213 20.06 0.99 8.08
C LYS A 213 19.05 2.12 8.04
N GLU A 214 19.48 3.32 8.38
CA GLU A 214 18.57 4.47 8.56
C GLU A 214 17.45 4.07 9.55
N ASP A 215 16.19 4.14 9.12
CA ASP A 215 15.03 3.78 9.94
C ASP A 215 14.69 2.27 9.92
N LEU A 216 15.39 1.48 9.09
CA LEU A 216 15.22 0.04 8.99
C LEU A 216 15.96 -0.69 10.12
N TYR A 217 15.24 -1.56 10.81
CA TYR A 217 15.79 -2.47 11.81
C TYR A 217 14.99 -3.76 11.90
N ILE A 218 15.65 -4.87 12.23
CA ILE A 218 15.00 -6.17 12.33
C ILE A 218 14.35 -6.36 13.71
N PHE A 219 13.03 -6.44 13.73
CA PHE A 219 12.28 -6.99 14.85
C PHE A 219 11.92 -8.45 14.58
N ALA A 220 11.84 -9.25 15.64
CA ALA A 220 11.53 -10.67 15.53
C ALA A 220 10.75 -11.17 16.74
N TYR A 221 9.85 -12.14 16.50
CA TYR A 221 8.99 -12.72 17.51
C TYR A 221 8.85 -14.23 17.27
N ASP A 222 8.56 -14.99 18.32
CA ASP A 222 8.08 -16.36 18.15
C ASP A 222 6.56 -16.39 17.85
N TYR A 223 6.04 -17.57 17.50
CA TYR A 223 4.61 -17.77 17.27
C TYR A 223 3.75 -17.80 18.54
N SER A 224 4.35 -17.60 19.72
CA SER A 224 3.60 -17.31 20.95
C SER A 224 3.48 -15.80 21.20
N GLY A 225 4.17 -14.96 20.42
CA GLY A 225 4.19 -13.51 20.57
C GLY A 225 5.26 -12.99 21.52
N ASN A 226 6.27 -13.79 21.88
CA ASN A 226 7.39 -13.34 22.69
C ASN A 226 8.42 -12.60 21.83
N VAL A 227 8.93 -11.47 22.31
CA VAL A 227 9.94 -10.68 21.60
C VAL A 227 11.28 -11.43 21.55
N LEU A 228 11.81 -11.64 20.35
CA LEU A 228 13.13 -12.23 20.10
C LEU A 228 14.17 -11.19 19.66
N SER A 229 13.75 -10.19 18.88
CA SER A 229 14.58 -9.04 18.50
C SER A 229 13.78 -7.75 18.55
N LEU A 230 14.35 -6.73 19.21
CA LEU A 230 13.82 -5.37 19.20
C LEU A 230 14.94 -4.39 19.64
N PRO A 231 15.87 -4.02 18.75
CA PRO A 231 17.16 -3.42 19.10
C PRO A 231 17.06 -2.09 19.86
N PHE A 232 16.02 -1.29 19.59
CA PHE A 232 15.81 0.01 20.23
C PHE A 232 14.91 -0.04 21.47
N GLN A 233 14.40 -1.22 21.85
CA GLN A 233 13.63 -1.43 23.08
C GLN A 233 14.02 -2.78 23.74
N PRO A 234 15.31 -2.96 24.10
CA PRO A 234 15.84 -4.23 24.59
C PRO A 234 15.18 -4.68 25.90
N GLU A 235 14.56 -3.77 26.66
CA GLU A 235 13.78 -4.08 27.86
C GLU A 235 12.52 -4.90 27.58
N LEU A 236 12.13 -5.07 26.30
CA LEU A 236 11.00 -5.90 25.89
C LEU A 236 11.40 -7.32 25.49
N LEU A 237 12.69 -7.64 25.38
CA LEU A 237 13.15 -8.98 25.02
C LEU A 237 12.60 -10.05 25.99
N GLY A 238 12.05 -11.13 25.42
CA GLY A 238 11.41 -12.21 26.16
C GLY A 238 10.01 -11.91 26.70
N LYS A 239 9.52 -10.65 26.65
CA LYS A 239 8.14 -10.34 27.04
C LYS A 239 7.16 -10.78 25.96
N ASN A 240 5.98 -11.20 26.37
CA ASN A 240 4.89 -11.46 25.44
C ASN A 240 4.19 -10.14 25.05
N ARG A 241 4.02 -9.91 23.75
CA ARG A 241 3.34 -8.72 23.20
C ARG A 241 2.22 -9.07 22.24
N LEU A 242 1.70 -10.30 22.27
CA LEU A 242 0.65 -10.74 21.34
C LEU A 242 -0.60 -9.85 21.40
N ASP A 243 -0.89 -9.28 22.57
CA ASP A 243 -2.03 -8.38 22.79
C ASP A 243 -1.64 -6.89 22.84
N ALA A 244 -0.40 -6.54 22.45
CA ALA A 244 0.00 -5.15 22.33
C ALA A 244 -0.81 -4.47 21.21
N ARG A 245 -1.26 -3.24 21.49
CA ARG A 245 -2.07 -2.45 20.58
C ARG A 245 -1.52 -1.04 20.45
N ASP A 246 -1.71 -0.45 19.28
CA ASP A 246 -1.41 0.96 19.05
C ASP A 246 -2.57 1.88 19.49
N ALA A 247 -2.43 3.20 19.30
CA ALA A 247 -3.46 4.17 19.65
C ALA A 247 -4.80 4.00 18.89
N ASN A 248 -4.79 3.31 17.75
CA ASN A 248 -5.99 2.93 17.00
C ASN A 248 -6.55 1.54 17.39
N ALA A 249 -5.98 0.93 18.43
CA ALA A 249 -6.29 -0.41 18.91
C ALA A 249 -5.96 -1.56 17.93
N VAL A 250 -5.09 -1.31 16.93
CA VAL A 250 -4.56 -2.32 15.99
C VAL A 250 -3.64 -3.27 16.75
N ALA A 251 -3.89 -4.58 16.66
CA ALA A 251 -3.14 -5.61 17.40
C ALA A 251 -1.90 -6.05 16.61
N PHE A 252 -0.99 -5.11 16.37
CA PHE A 252 0.06 -5.24 15.35
C PHE A 252 0.96 -6.49 15.47
N VAL A 253 1.26 -6.99 16.67
CA VAL A 253 2.04 -8.25 16.82
C VAL A 253 1.23 -9.45 16.35
N ARG A 254 -0.05 -9.52 16.71
CA ARG A 254 -0.97 -10.58 16.30
C ARG A 254 -1.19 -10.55 14.79
N ASP A 255 -1.39 -9.37 14.22
CA ASP A 255 -1.62 -9.20 12.78
C ASP A 255 -0.38 -9.63 11.98
N ASN A 256 0.82 -9.17 12.37
CA ASN A 256 2.07 -9.61 11.72
C ASN A 256 2.33 -11.11 11.90
N LEU A 257 2.00 -11.69 13.06
CA LEU A 257 2.09 -13.14 13.29
C LEU A 257 1.21 -13.92 12.30
N GLN A 258 -0.04 -13.49 12.10
CA GLN A 258 -0.94 -14.14 11.12
C GLN A 258 -0.41 -13.98 9.69
N LEU A 259 0.12 -12.81 9.34
CA LEU A 259 0.75 -12.60 8.04
C LEU A 259 1.95 -13.54 7.86
N ALA A 260 2.85 -13.63 8.83
CA ALA A 260 3.97 -14.57 8.79
C ALA A 260 3.49 -16.02 8.62
N ALA A 261 2.47 -16.44 9.37
CA ALA A 261 1.89 -17.78 9.25
C ALA A 261 1.30 -18.03 7.84
N ALA A 262 0.78 -16.99 7.18
CA ALA A 262 0.24 -17.01 5.82
C ALA A 262 1.29 -16.72 4.71
N GLY A 263 2.58 -16.82 5.03
CA GLY A 263 3.69 -16.69 4.08
C GLY A 263 4.37 -15.32 4.04
N GLY A 264 3.91 -14.36 4.85
CA GLY A 264 4.40 -12.99 4.92
C GLY A 264 3.46 -11.98 4.26
N GLY A 265 3.85 -10.71 4.34
CA GLY A 265 3.10 -9.60 3.75
C GLY A 265 3.33 -8.28 4.47
N GLN A 266 2.63 -7.25 4.00
CA GLN A 266 2.69 -5.90 4.51
C GLN A 266 1.49 -5.55 5.40
N THR A 267 1.70 -4.70 6.40
CA THR A 267 0.63 -4.09 7.18
C THR A 267 1.05 -2.74 7.76
N TYR A 268 0.09 -1.91 8.16
CA TYR A 268 0.34 -0.67 8.86
C TYR A 268 -0.07 -0.75 10.33
N TYR A 269 0.65 -0.02 11.15
CA TYR A 269 0.32 0.25 12.55
C TYR A 269 1.11 1.47 13.01
N LEU A 270 0.67 2.12 14.10
CA LEU A 270 1.48 3.15 14.74
C LEU A 270 2.55 2.47 15.62
N TYR A 271 3.77 2.96 15.55
CA TYR A 271 4.88 2.45 16.36
C TYR A 271 5.85 3.58 16.75
N PRO A 272 6.53 3.49 17.91
CA PRO A 272 7.59 4.42 18.27
C PRO A 272 8.75 4.42 17.25
N ASN A 273 9.07 5.61 16.73
CA ASN A 273 10.18 5.83 15.81
C ASN A 273 11.47 6.17 16.58
N PRO A 274 12.50 5.29 16.58
CA PRO A 274 13.73 5.51 17.33
C PRO A 274 14.53 6.74 16.86
N ASP A 275 14.40 7.15 15.60
CA ASP A 275 15.08 8.33 15.05
C ASP A 275 14.37 9.64 15.40
N LYS A 276 13.17 9.56 15.98
CA LYS A 276 12.30 10.69 16.33
C LYS A 276 11.94 10.67 17.82
N ASP A 277 12.93 10.41 18.66
CA ASP A 277 12.78 10.38 20.12
C ASP A 277 11.63 9.47 20.60
N MET A 278 11.43 8.33 19.91
CA MET A 278 10.36 7.36 20.19
C MET A 278 8.94 7.91 20.01
N ARG A 279 8.75 8.97 19.21
CA ARG A 279 7.42 9.44 18.80
C ARG A 279 6.66 8.35 18.07
N GLU A 280 5.37 8.17 18.38
CA GLU A 280 4.50 7.27 17.62
C GLU A 280 4.27 7.79 16.21
N GLU A 281 4.53 6.94 15.21
CA GLU A 281 4.32 7.26 13.81
C GLU A 281 3.75 6.06 13.07
N LEU A 282 3.03 6.33 11.98
CA LEU A 282 2.58 5.29 11.08
C LEU A 282 3.77 4.58 10.46
N LYS A 283 3.82 3.27 10.62
CA LYS A 283 4.84 2.39 10.08
C LYS A 283 4.22 1.43 9.07
N LEU A 284 4.75 1.40 7.85
CA LEU A 284 4.52 0.31 6.91
C LEU A 284 5.56 -0.78 7.20
N SER A 285 5.13 -1.96 7.59
CA SER A 285 6.04 -3.08 7.87
C SER A 285 5.88 -4.19 6.86
N TYR A 286 6.98 -4.86 6.53
CA TYR A 286 7.00 -6.11 5.79
C TYR A 286 7.49 -7.22 6.72
N THR A 287 6.73 -8.31 6.75
CA THR A 287 6.96 -9.43 7.66
C THR A 287 7.14 -10.71 6.85
N ALA A 288 8.10 -11.54 7.28
CA ALA A 288 8.42 -12.81 6.67
C ALA A 288 8.55 -13.93 7.71
N LYS A 289 8.10 -15.14 7.33
CA LYS A 289 8.37 -16.36 8.07
C LYS A 289 9.83 -16.79 7.89
N VAL A 290 10.51 -17.09 8.99
CA VAL A 290 11.86 -17.70 8.95
C VAL A 290 11.73 -19.21 8.89
N ASP A 291 11.04 -19.79 9.87
CA ASP A 291 10.71 -21.21 10.00
C ASP A 291 9.42 -21.39 10.84
N ASP A 292 9.10 -22.60 11.30
CA ASP A 292 7.88 -22.88 12.08
C ASP A 292 7.90 -22.39 13.53
N SER A 293 9.03 -21.84 14.01
CA SER A 293 9.21 -21.39 15.40
C SER A 293 9.23 -19.87 15.57
N TRP A 294 9.52 -19.10 14.52
CA TRP A 294 9.64 -17.64 14.60
C TRP A 294 9.56 -16.95 13.25
N TRP A 295 9.32 -15.64 13.33
CA TRP A 295 9.17 -14.73 12.21
C TRP A 295 9.90 -13.42 12.50
N LEU A 296 10.23 -12.69 11.43
CA LEU A 296 10.90 -11.40 11.52
C LEU A 296 10.26 -10.39 10.58
N GLY A 297 10.56 -9.13 10.79
CA GLY A 297 10.14 -8.05 9.94
C GLY A 297 10.98 -6.80 10.14
N SER A 298 10.76 -5.84 9.27
CA SER A 298 11.23 -4.46 9.39
C SER A 298 10.10 -3.55 8.93
N GLY A 299 10.29 -2.24 9.02
CA GLY A 299 9.35 -1.30 8.43
C GLY A 299 9.92 0.08 8.33
N ILE A 300 9.24 0.88 7.52
CA ILE A 300 9.56 2.27 7.21
C ILE A 300 8.47 3.18 7.80
N PHE A 301 8.87 4.34 8.31
CA PHE A 301 7.95 5.29 8.92
C PHE A 301 7.43 6.32 7.91
N SER A 302 6.23 6.86 8.14
CA SER A 302 5.64 7.86 7.24
C SER A 302 6.44 9.16 7.14
N SER A 303 7.34 9.44 8.09
CA SER A 303 8.22 10.61 8.06
C SER A 303 9.54 10.37 7.32
N SER A 304 10.00 9.12 7.22
CA SER A 304 11.20 8.73 6.48
C SER A 304 10.91 8.47 5.01
N SER A 305 9.64 8.16 4.67
CA SER A 305 9.24 8.00 3.27
C SER A 305 9.44 9.31 2.51
N SER A 306 10.36 9.27 1.55
CA SER A 306 10.60 10.39 0.65
C SER A 306 9.31 10.71 -0.12
N SER A 307 8.70 11.85 0.21
CA SER A 307 7.57 12.43 -0.53
C SER A 307 8.11 13.71 -1.20
N HIS A 308 7.79 14.06 -2.44
CA HIS A 308 6.44 14.34 -2.92
C HIS A 308 6.32 14.29 -4.47
N ASN A 309 7.23 13.61 -5.19
CA ASN A 309 7.19 13.58 -6.65
C ASN A 309 6.84 12.20 -7.21
N ALA A 310 5.66 12.07 -7.82
CA ALA A 310 5.22 10.84 -8.49
C ALA A 310 6.25 10.33 -9.52
N SER A 311 7.02 11.22 -10.17
CA SER A 311 8.10 10.86 -11.09
C SER A 311 9.28 10.14 -10.42
N ALA A 312 9.53 10.40 -9.13
CA ALA A 312 10.55 9.70 -8.35
C ALA A 312 10.10 8.29 -7.91
N MET A 313 8.80 7.98 -8.02
CA MET A 313 8.19 6.70 -7.66
C MET A 313 7.96 5.79 -8.88
N LYS A 314 8.71 6.03 -9.97
CA LYS A 314 8.59 5.25 -11.22
C LYS A 314 8.99 3.79 -10.96
N PRO A 315 8.16 2.79 -11.33
CA PRO A 315 8.59 1.40 -11.35
C PRO A 315 9.83 1.21 -12.22
N THR A 316 10.84 0.49 -11.73
CA THR A 316 12.06 0.17 -12.49
C THR A 316 12.31 -1.33 -12.64
N SER A 317 11.52 -2.17 -11.98
CA SER A 317 11.53 -3.62 -12.16
C SER A 317 10.19 -4.16 -12.69
N ARG A 318 10.19 -5.40 -13.19
CA ARG A 318 8.96 -6.09 -13.61
C ARG A 318 7.98 -6.25 -12.44
N GLU A 319 8.48 -6.51 -11.24
CA GLU A 319 7.66 -6.71 -10.05
C GLU A 319 6.96 -5.40 -9.67
N GLU A 320 7.70 -4.30 -9.61
CA GLU A 320 7.13 -2.98 -9.32
C GLU A 320 6.14 -2.53 -10.38
N LEU A 321 6.42 -2.82 -11.65
CA LEU A 321 5.49 -2.53 -12.74
C LEU A 321 4.18 -3.29 -12.56
N LYS A 322 4.26 -4.57 -12.17
CA LYS A 322 3.07 -5.37 -11.87
C LYS A 322 2.32 -4.79 -10.67
N THR A 323 3.01 -4.43 -9.58
CA THR A 323 2.39 -3.79 -8.42
C THR A 323 1.67 -2.50 -8.80
N PHE A 324 2.30 -1.63 -9.59
CA PHE A 324 1.67 -0.38 -10.06
C PHE A 324 0.41 -0.62 -10.91
N VAL A 325 0.41 -1.68 -11.74
CA VAL A 325 -0.77 -2.07 -12.53
C VAL A 325 -1.85 -2.72 -11.66
N ASP A 326 -1.47 -3.53 -10.67
CA ASP A 326 -2.40 -4.16 -9.72
C ASP A 326 -3.06 -3.10 -8.80
N GLU A 327 -2.33 -2.03 -8.46
CA GLU A 327 -2.85 -0.83 -7.79
C GLU A 327 -3.91 -0.14 -8.66
N ALA A 328 -3.59 0.11 -9.94
CA ALA A 328 -4.51 0.75 -10.88
C ALA A 328 -5.76 -0.12 -11.14
N TYR A 329 -5.57 -1.44 -11.24
CA TYR A 329 -6.65 -2.41 -11.32
C TYR A 329 -7.56 -2.36 -10.08
N SER A 330 -6.97 -2.40 -8.89
CA SER A 330 -7.71 -2.30 -7.63
C SER A 330 -8.50 -0.98 -7.55
N TYR A 331 -7.85 0.13 -7.91
CA TYR A 331 -8.47 1.45 -7.96
C TYR A 331 -9.64 1.51 -8.94
N ALA A 332 -9.50 0.93 -10.13
CA ALA A 332 -10.54 0.86 -11.16
C ALA A 332 -11.76 0.03 -10.74
N LEU A 333 -11.57 -1.00 -9.89
CA LEU A 333 -12.66 -1.83 -9.39
C LEU A 333 -13.46 -1.17 -8.26
N VAL A 334 -12.78 -0.42 -7.38
CA VAL A 334 -13.42 0.19 -6.19
C VAL A 334 -13.93 1.62 -6.44
N THR A 335 -13.60 2.20 -7.59
CA THR A 335 -14.15 3.47 -8.09
C THR A 335 -15.01 3.22 -9.33
N SER A 336 -15.55 4.27 -9.96
CA SER A 336 -16.19 4.11 -11.27
C SER A 336 -15.14 4.07 -12.39
N ARG A 337 -15.44 3.36 -13.48
CA ARG A 337 -14.59 3.35 -14.68
C ARG A 337 -14.29 4.76 -15.16
N GLU A 338 -15.30 5.64 -15.18
CA GLU A 338 -15.16 7.03 -15.61
C GLU A 338 -14.19 7.80 -14.70
N LYS A 339 -14.28 7.61 -13.38
CA LYS A 339 -13.37 8.25 -12.43
C LYS A 339 -11.95 7.73 -12.58
N ALA A 340 -11.78 6.41 -12.63
CA ALA A 340 -10.47 5.79 -12.81
C ALA A 340 -9.78 6.28 -14.09
N LEU A 341 -10.48 6.24 -15.23
CA LEU A 341 -9.95 6.74 -16.50
C LEU A 341 -9.62 8.23 -16.45
N SER A 342 -10.46 9.05 -15.79
CA SER A 342 -10.17 10.48 -15.60
C SER A 342 -8.90 10.70 -14.78
N ASP A 343 -8.69 9.94 -13.72
CA ASP A 343 -7.51 10.07 -12.85
C ASP A 343 -6.24 9.55 -13.53
N PHE A 344 -6.36 8.50 -14.35
CA PHE A 344 -5.24 7.97 -15.13
C PHE A 344 -4.80 8.93 -16.26
N MET A 345 -5.67 9.84 -16.69
CA MET A 345 -5.37 10.86 -17.69
C MET A 345 -4.64 12.08 -17.12
N ASP A 346 -4.67 12.27 -15.79
CA ASP A 346 -3.98 13.39 -15.14
C ASP A 346 -2.47 13.18 -15.16
N GLN A 347 -1.78 13.87 -16.07
CA GLN A 347 -0.31 13.85 -16.17
C GLN A 347 0.41 14.36 -14.91
N SER A 348 -0.28 15.12 -14.05
CA SER A 348 0.26 15.55 -12.75
C SER A 348 -0.12 14.61 -11.60
N GLY A 349 -0.98 13.63 -11.87
CA GLY A 349 -1.49 12.67 -10.88
C GLY A 349 -0.54 11.50 -10.63
N SER A 350 -0.83 10.71 -9.59
CA SER A 350 0.00 9.59 -9.14
C SER A 350 0.08 8.40 -10.11
N TRP A 351 -0.75 8.41 -11.16
CA TRP A 351 -0.84 7.38 -12.21
C TRP A 351 0.03 7.67 -13.44
N VAL A 352 0.74 8.81 -13.42
CA VAL A 352 1.77 9.18 -14.40
C VAL A 352 3.06 9.49 -13.63
N ARG A 353 4.11 8.72 -13.90
CA ARG A 353 5.37 8.71 -13.16
C ARG A 353 6.54 8.76 -14.13
N GLY A 354 6.89 9.97 -14.57
CA GLY A 354 7.81 10.14 -15.70
C GLY A 354 7.26 9.48 -16.96
N ASP A 355 8.05 8.67 -17.64
CA ASP A 355 7.63 7.92 -18.84
C ASP A 355 6.77 6.66 -18.57
N VAL A 356 6.47 6.35 -17.30
CA VAL A 356 5.58 5.23 -16.91
C VAL A 356 4.21 5.77 -16.57
N TYR A 357 3.19 5.26 -17.23
CA TYR A 357 1.81 5.74 -17.11
C TYR A 357 0.83 4.60 -17.32
N ILE A 358 -0.34 4.73 -16.70
CA ILE A 358 -1.47 3.84 -16.99
C ILE A 358 -2.02 4.17 -18.39
N PHE A 359 -2.23 3.13 -19.19
CA PHE A 359 -3.00 3.19 -20.43
C PHE A 359 -4.12 2.16 -20.37
N ALA A 360 -5.21 2.43 -21.08
CA ALA A 360 -6.36 1.54 -21.10
C ALA A 360 -7.05 1.51 -22.46
N GLN A 361 -7.63 0.36 -22.80
CA GLN A 361 -8.36 0.13 -24.04
C GLN A 361 -9.55 -0.80 -23.79
N ASP A 362 -10.64 -0.62 -24.54
CA ASP A 362 -11.69 -1.63 -24.57
C ASP A 362 -11.27 -2.85 -25.43
N PHE A 363 -12.00 -3.96 -25.34
CA PHE A 363 -11.68 -5.15 -26.14
C PHE A 363 -11.97 -5.00 -27.65
N ASN A 364 -12.67 -3.93 -28.07
CA ASN A 364 -12.89 -3.60 -29.48
C ASN A 364 -11.75 -2.77 -30.09
N GLY A 365 -10.80 -2.31 -29.27
CA GLY A 365 -9.63 -1.54 -29.70
C GLY A 365 -9.76 -0.02 -29.50
N THR A 366 -10.83 0.47 -28.89
CA THR A 366 -11.00 1.90 -28.58
C THR A 366 -10.12 2.29 -27.42
N SER A 367 -9.25 3.27 -27.62
CA SER A 367 -8.44 3.83 -26.52
C SER A 367 -9.30 4.54 -25.50
N LEU A 368 -9.15 4.16 -24.23
CA LEU A 368 -9.90 4.70 -23.09
C LEU A 368 -9.06 5.67 -22.26
N CYS A 369 -7.76 5.41 -22.16
CA CYS A 369 -6.81 6.25 -21.43
C CYS A 369 -5.45 6.20 -22.13
N LEU A 370 -4.93 7.39 -22.48
CA LEU A 370 -3.60 7.63 -23.04
C LEU A 370 -3.14 9.04 -22.63
N PRO A 371 -2.53 9.22 -21.44
CA PRO A 371 -2.26 10.55 -20.89
C PRO A 371 -1.34 11.40 -21.77
N TYR A 372 -0.37 10.77 -22.47
CA TYR A 372 0.53 11.46 -23.40
C TYR A 372 -0.03 11.66 -24.82
N LEU A 373 -1.18 11.06 -25.15
CA LEU A 373 -1.87 11.24 -26.43
C LEU A 373 -3.39 11.41 -26.20
N PRO A 374 -3.83 12.51 -25.55
CA PRO A 374 -5.25 12.70 -25.21
C PRO A 374 -6.17 12.70 -26.43
N ASP A 375 -5.73 13.25 -27.57
CA ASP A 375 -6.52 13.28 -28.81
C ASP A 375 -6.79 11.89 -29.41
N ALA A 376 -6.06 10.87 -28.97
CA ALA A 376 -6.28 9.49 -29.41
C ALA A 376 -7.36 8.76 -28.60
N VAL A 377 -7.79 9.32 -27.46
CA VAL A 377 -8.88 8.74 -26.65
C VAL A 377 -10.18 8.76 -27.45
N GLY A 378 -10.92 7.65 -27.42
CA GLY A 378 -12.14 7.45 -28.21
C GLY A 378 -11.90 6.97 -29.65
N THR A 379 -10.65 6.86 -30.11
CA THR A 379 -10.32 6.30 -31.44
C THR A 379 -9.98 4.81 -31.37
N ASN A 380 -10.25 4.09 -32.45
CA ASN A 380 -9.81 2.70 -32.57
C ASN A 380 -8.32 2.65 -32.94
N ARG A 381 -7.52 1.94 -32.14
CA ARG A 381 -6.08 1.76 -32.34
C ARG A 381 -5.69 0.28 -32.41
N LEU A 382 -6.64 -0.62 -32.68
CA LEU A 382 -6.38 -2.06 -32.70
C LEU A 382 -5.34 -2.44 -33.74
N ASP A 383 -5.41 -1.79 -34.91
CA ASP A 383 -4.52 -2.05 -36.05
C ASP A 383 -3.30 -1.12 -36.09
N LEU A 384 -2.99 -0.46 -34.96
CA LEU A 384 -1.79 0.34 -34.82
C LEU A 384 -0.55 -0.56 -34.83
N GLN A 385 0.36 -0.27 -35.76
CA GLN A 385 1.65 -0.94 -35.85
C GLN A 385 2.75 -0.09 -35.22
N ASN A 386 3.72 -0.73 -34.57
CA ASN A 386 4.99 -0.09 -34.23
C ASN A 386 5.89 0.04 -35.48
N ASP A 387 7.10 0.58 -35.29
CA ASP A 387 8.13 0.76 -36.34
C ASP A 387 8.59 -0.56 -37.02
N GLN A 388 8.29 -1.70 -36.41
CA GLN A 388 8.58 -3.04 -36.92
C GLN A 388 7.39 -3.70 -37.63
N GLY A 389 6.23 -3.03 -37.71
CA GLY A 389 5.02 -3.58 -38.32
C GLY A 389 4.18 -4.47 -37.39
N VAL A 390 4.50 -4.52 -36.09
CA VAL A 390 3.80 -5.37 -35.10
C VAL A 390 2.55 -4.66 -34.56
N TYR A 391 1.42 -5.37 -34.58
CA TYR A 391 0.14 -4.90 -34.03
C TYR A 391 0.10 -4.99 -32.49
N ILE A 392 0.82 -4.10 -31.82
CA ILE A 392 1.05 -4.17 -30.36
C ILE A 392 -0.23 -4.25 -29.51
N ASN A 393 -1.32 -3.60 -29.94
CA ASN A 393 -2.59 -3.60 -29.22
C ASN A 393 -3.34 -4.92 -29.39
N GLN A 394 -3.17 -5.65 -30.50
CA GLN A 394 -3.75 -6.99 -30.65
C GLN A 394 -3.08 -7.99 -29.71
N GLU A 395 -1.75 -7.93 -29.58
CA GLU A 395 -0.98 -8.78 -28.67
C GLU A 395 -1.34 -8.52 -27.21
N MET A 396 -1.34 -7.25 -26.77
CA MET A 396 -1.74 -6.89 -25.41
C MET A 396 -3.20 -7.25 -25.10
N ARG A 397 -4.12 -7.08 -26.06
CA ARG A 397 -5.51 -7.52 -25.93
C ARG A 397 -5.59 -9.04 -25.72
N ALA A 398 -4.82 -9.83 -26.47
CA ALA A 398 -4.80 -11.29 -26.33
C ALA A 398 -4.30 -11.73 -24.95
N ILE A 399 -3.28 -11.06 -24.42
CA ILE A 399 -2.78 -11.30 -23.05
C ILE A 399 -3.88 -10.96 -22.03
N ALA A 400 -4.52 -9.80 -22.14
CA ALA A 400 -5.60 -9.42 -21.23
C ALA A 400 -6.82 -10.36 -21.33
N MET A 401 -7.17 -10.86 -22.53
CA MET A 401 -8.24 -11.87 -22.67
C MET A 401 -7.93 -13.15 -21.86
N ASN A 402 -6.66 -13.47 -21.67
CA ASN A 402 -6.18 -14.59 -20.85
C ASN A 402 -5.91 -14.21 -19.38
N GLY A 403 -6.32 -13.02 -18.94
CA GLY A 403 -6.15 -12.52 -17.58
C GLY A 403 -5.14 -11.37 -17.52
N SER A 404 -3.87 -11.70 -17.35
CA SER A 404 -2.79 -10.70 -17.27
C SER A 404 -1.46 -11.26 -17.75
N GLY A 405 -0.49 -10.39 -18.02
CA GLY A 405 0.85 -10.83 -18.39
C GLY A 405 1.78 -9.73 -18.86
N TYR A 406 3.05 -10.09 -19.02
CA TYR A 406 4.07 -9.21 -19.57
C TYR A 406 4.14 -9.29 -21.10
N TYR A 407 4.42 -8.16 -21.74
CA TYR A 407 4.68 -8.07 -23.16
C TYR A 407 5.90 -7.19 -23.43
N GLU A 408 6.85 -7.67 -24.22
CA GLU A 408 8.04 -6.92 -24.62
C GLU A 408 7.95 -6.50 -26.10
N TYR A 409 8.22 -5.23 -26.37
CA TYR A 409 8.09 -4.63 -27.71
C TYR A 409 8.91 -3.34 -27.80
N THR A 410 9.07 -2.79 -29.00
CA THR A 410 9.60 -1.43 -29.19
C THR A 410 8.46 -0.42 -29.22
N TRP A 411 8.64 0.70 -28.54
CA TRP A 411 7.66 1.78 -28.50
C TRP A 411 8.30 3.15 -28.40
N THR A 412 7.61 4.17 -28.94
CA THR A 412 8.06 5.56 -28.81
C THR A 412 7.91 6.04 -27.37
N ASN A 413 9.02 6.38 -26.73
CA ASN A 413 9.03 6.97 -25.40
C ASN A 413 8.47 8.40 -25.48
N PRO A 414 7.43 8.76 -24.70
CA PRO A 414 6.79 10.07 -24.79
C PRO A 414 7.68 11.23 -24.30
N ILE A 415 8.77 10.93 -23.58
CA ILE A 415 9.70 11.93 -23.06
C ILE A 415 10.87 12.14 -24.02
N THR A 416 11.50 11.07 -24.50
CA THR A 416 12.66 11.17 -25.40
C THR A 416 12.27 11.29 -26.87
N ASN A 417 11.02 10.92 -27.22
CA ASN A 417 10.54 10.75 -28.59
C ASN A 417 11.33 9.72 -29.43
N GLN A 418 12.08 8.83 -28.78
CA GLN A 418 12.83 7.76 -29.45
C GLN A 418 12.09 6.43 -29.37
N SER A 419 12.31 5.55 -30.36
CA SER A 419 11.84 4.16 -30.32
C SER A 419 12.77 3.37 -29.41
N GLU A 420 12.23 2.88 -28.30
CA GLU A 420 13.00 2.23 -27.23
C GLU A 420 12.38 0.87 -26.87
N PRO A 421 13.17 -0.12 -26.42
CA PRO A 421 12.63 -1.36 -25.88
C PRO A 421 11.80 -1.09 -24.64
N LYS A 422 10.59 -1.65 -24.59
CA LYS A 422 9.63 -1.49 -23.50
C LYS A 422 9.12 -2.85 -23.05
N VAL A 423 8.91 -3.00 -21.75
CA VAL A 423 8.11 -4.09 -21.20
C VAL A 423 6.86 -3.50 -20.57
N SER A 424 5.70 -4.00 -20.97
CA SER A 424 4.42 -3.69 -20.35
C SER A 424 3.89 -4.87 -19.55
N TYR A 425 3.18 -4.58 -18.47
CA TYR A 425 2.30 -5.54 -17.82
C TYR A 425 0.86 -5.07 -18.05
N VAL A 426 0.02 -5.99 -18.52
CA VAL A 426 -1.38 -5.71 -18.85
C VAL A 426 -2.29 -6.64 -18.07
N THR A 427 -3.46 -6.16 -17.69
CA THR A 427 -4.46 -6.95 -16.96
C THR A 427 -5.87 -6.59 -17.41
N ARG A 428 -6.74 -7.59 -17.44
CA ARG A 428 -8.17 -7.42 -17.68
C ARG A 428 -8.84 -6.84 -16.44
N VAL A 429 -9.61 -5.77 -16.64
CA VAL A 429 -10.39 -5.16 -15.55
C VAL A 429 -11.72 -5.90 -15.38
N ASP A 430 -12.48 -6.00 -16.47
CA ASP A 430 -13.75 -6.72 -16.56
C ASP A 430 -13.95 -7.26 -18.00
N ASP A 431 -15.17 -7.60 -18.40
CA ASP A 431 -15.48 -8.15 -19.74
C ASP A 431 -15.39 -7.12 -20.87
N SER A 432 -15.28 -5.83 -20.54
CA SER A 432 -15.37 -4.73 -21.49
C SER A 432 -14.04 -4.03 -21.76
N TRP A 433 -13.07 -4.08 -20.84
CA TRP A 433 -11.81 -3.35 -20.97
C TRP A 433 -10.65 -3.93 -20.18
N TRP A 434 -9.45 -3.48 -20.55
CA TRP A 434 -8.19 -3.83 -19.93
C TRP A 434 -7.32 -2.58 -19.76
N LEU A 435 -6.37 -2.66 -18.83
CA LEU A 435 -5.41 -1.59 -18.56
C LEU A 435 -3.99 -2.17 -18.46
N GLY A 436 -3.00 -1.30 -18.51
CA GLY A 436 -1.62 -1.66 -18.29
C GLY A 436 -0.73 -0.45 -18.11
N ALA A 437 0.53 -0.73 -17.82
CA ALA A 437 1.61 0.25 -17.83
C ALA A 437 2.84 -0.40 -18.43
N GLY A 438 3.89 0.38 -18.69
CA GLY A 438 5.17 -0.22 -19.07
C GLY A 438 6.36 0.65 -18.76
N ILE A 439 7.49 -0.01 -18.54
CA ILE A 439 8.79 0.60 -18.28
C ILE A 439 9.67 0.45 -19.53
N TYR A 440 10.35 1.53 -19.91
CA TYR A 440 11.38 1.48 -20.95
C TYR A 440 12.67 0.90 -20.36
N LYS A 441 13.32 0.01 -21.12
CA LYS A 441 14.62 -0.54 -20.74
C LYS A 441 15.67 0.54 -21.02
N THR A 442 16.38 0.96 -19.98
CA THR A 442 17.56 1.83 -20.08
C THR A 442 18.77 1.09 -20.59
#